data_AF-A0A1F6T9G9-F1
#
_entry.id   AF-A0A1F6T9G9-F1
#
_cell.length_a   1.000
_cell.length_b   1.000
_cell.length_c   1.000
_cell.angle_alpha   90.00
_cell.angle_beta   90.00
_cell.angle_gamma   90.00
#
_symmetry.space_group_name_H-M   'P 1'
#
loop_
_entity.id
_entity.type
_entity.pdbx_description
1 polymer ?
#
loop_
_entity_poly.entity_id
_entity_poly.type
_entity_poly.pdbx_seq_one_letter_code
_entity_poly.pdbx_strand_id
1 'polypeptide(L)'
;MPGAAGTPKFLLLRAYDYWDFPKGMVDPGEEPVGAAIREVEEETGLTGLNFRWGHVFKETEPYGNKNKIARYYIAESKEGDAHLPVSAELGKPEHDEFRWMGYDKAKELLVPRIRAVLDWAEKMIEK
;
A
#
# COMPACT_ATOMS: atom_id res chain seq x y z
N MET A 1 -25.51 -5.44 -16.85
CA MET A 1 -25.62 -5.17 -15.39
C MET A 1 -24.21 -5.15 -14.83
N PRO A 2 -23.63 -4.00 -14.46
CA PRO A 2 -22.38 -4.01 -13.72
C PRO A 2 -22.72 -4.40 -12.27
N GLY A 3 -22.20 -5.54 -11.83
CA GLY A 3 -22.42 -6.08 -10.50
C GLY A 3 -21.97 -5.10 -9.43
N ALA A 4 -22.66 -5.11 -8.29
CA ALA A 4 -22.33 -4.31 -7.12
C ALA A 4 -20.85 -4.48 -6.77
N ALA A 5 -20.03 -3.48 -7.08
CA ALA A 5 -18.70 -3.37 -6.53
C ALA A 5 -18.90 -3.23 -5.02
N GLY A 6 -18.49 -4.24 -4.26
CA GLY A 6 -18.48 -4.14 -2.80
C GLY A 6 -17.65 -2.94 -2.36
N THR A 7 -17.88 -2.48 -1.12
CA THR A 7 -17.07 -1.41 -0.51
C THR A 7 -15.58 -1.69 -0.69
N PRO A 8 -14.78 -0.73 -1.19
CA PRO A 8 -13.36 -0.95 -1.42
C PRO A 8 -12.67 -1.37 -0.12
N LYS A 9 -11.73 -2.31 -0.25
CA LYS A 9 -10.85 -2.73 0.84
C LYS A 9 -9.43 -2.31 0.50
N PHE A 10 -8.71 -1.93 1.53
CA PHE A 10 -7.33 -1.50 1.47
C PHE A 10 -6.44 -2.56 2.08
N LEU A 11 -5.35 -2.91 1.39
CA LEU A 11 -4.33 -3.80 1.90
C LEU A 11 -3.41 -3.04 2.85
N LEU A 12 -3.38 -3.46 4.11
CA LEU A 12 -2.44 -2.98 5.10
C LEU A 12 -1.53 -4.11 5.56
N LEU A 13 -0.27 -3.79 5.75
CA LEU A 13 0.74 -4.68 6.30
C LEU A 13 1.08 -4.22 7.72
N ARG A 14 1.25 -5.17 8.63
CA ARG A 14 1.66 -4.93 10.01
C ARG A 14 3.08 -5.42 10.23
N ALA A 15 3.94 -4.53 10.69
CA ALA A 15 5.24 -4.86 11.24
C ALA A 15 5.24 -4.45 12.72
N TYR A 16 5.43 -5.41 13.62
CA TYR A 16 5.26 -5.21 15.06
C TYR A 16 3.88 -4.61 15.38
N ASP A 17 3.81 -3.46 16.07
CA ASP A 17 2.54 -2.79 16.41
C ASP A 17 2.10 -1.75 15.37
N TYR A 18 2.80 -1.62 14.25
CA TYR A 18 2.57 -0.56 13.27
C TYR A 18 1.93 -1.12 11.99
N TRP A 19 0.79 -0.52 11.62
CA TRP A 19 0.14 -0.75 10.32
C TRP A 19 0.54 0.33 9.33
N ASP A 20 0.88 -0.08 8.12
CA ASP A 20 1.19 0.81 6.99
C ASP A 20 0.73 0.15 5.67
N PHE A 21 0.79 0.90 4.58
CA PHE A 21 0.65 0.35 3.23
C PHE A 21 1.99 -0.26 2.76
N PRO A 22 1.96 -1.20 1.80
CA PRO A 22 3.17 -1.74 1.20
C PRO A 22 4.05 -0.61 0.65
N LYS A 23 5.34 -0.64 0.97
CA LYS A 23 6.29 0.41 0.60
C LYS A 23 7.72 -0.06 0.84
N GLY A 24 8.63 0.37 -0.03
CA GLY A 24 10.05 0.28 0.25
C GLY A 24 10.84 1.42 -0.37
N MET A 25 12.12 1.16 -0.57
CA MET A 25 13.07 2.16 -1.04
C MET A 25 13.09 2.17 -2.57
N VAL A 26 13.24 3.36 -3.14
CA VAL A 26 13.45 3.49 -4.59
C VAL A 26 14.93 3.25 -4.87
N ASP A 27 15.21 2.34 -5.79
CA ASP A 27 16.60 2.04 -6.18
C ASP A 27 17.21 3.15 -7.06
N PRO A 28 18.55 3.28 -7.10
CA PRO A 28 19.21 4.27 -7.93
C PRO A 28 18.88 4.10 -9.42
N GLY A 29 18.19 5.09 -10.00
CA GLY A 29 17.78 5.08 -11.41
C GLY A 29 16.42 4.41 -11.67
N GLU A 30 15.74 3.95 -10.61
CA GLU A 30 14.39 3.40 -10.70
C GLU A 30 13.33 4.50 -10.63
N GLU A 31 12.28 4.37 -11.44
CA GLU A 31 11.12 5.27 -11.35
C GLU A 31 10.33 4.97 -10.07
N PRO A 32 9.89 5.98 -9.29
CA PRO A 32 9.22 5.73 -8.01
C PRO A 32 7.96 4.86 -8.08
N VAL A 33 7.26 4.85 -9.22
CA VAL A 33 6.12 3.95 -9.45
C VAL A 33 6.56 2.51 -9.70
N GLY A 34 7.71 2.32 -10.37
CA GLY A 34 8.32 1.01 -10.58
C GLY A 34 8.72 0.38 -9.25
N ALA A 35 9.38 1.16 -8.39
CA ALA A 35 9.70 0.76 -7.03
C ALA A 35 8.45 0.34 -6.26
N ALA A 36 7.38 1.15 -6.28
CA ALA A 36 6.14 0.82 -5.58
C ALA A 36 5.50 -0.50 -6.08
N ILE A 37 5.57 -0.78 -7.39
CA ILE A 37 5.05 -2.04 -7.96
C ILE A 37 5.90 -3.22 -7.49
N ARG A 38 7.23 -3.11 -7.58
CA ARG A 38 8.18 -4.14 -7.13
C ARG A 38 7.99 -4.46 -5.66
N GLU A 39 7.94 -3.44 -4.81
CA GLU A 39 7.78 -3.59 -3.35
C GLU A 39 6.44 -4.24 -2.99
N VAL A 40 5.34 -3.91 -3.69
CA VAL A 40 4.06 -4.59 -3.49
C VAL A 40 4.18 -6.08 -3.85
N GLU A 41 4.85 -6.42 -4.93
CA GLU A 41 5.09 -7.81 -5.31
C GLU A 41 5.99 -8.54 -4.29
N GLU A 42 7.06 -7.90 -3.83
CA GLU A 42 8.00 -8.46 -2.87
C GLU A 42 7.42 -8.60 -1.46
N GLU A 43 6.56 -7.68 -1.01
CA GLU A 43 5.99 -7.72 0.34
C GLU A 43 4.67 -8.51 0.41
N THR A 44 3.95 -8.64 -0.72
CA THR A 44 2.58 -9.17 -0.74
C THR A 44 2.31 -10.24 -1.80
N GLY A 45 3.26 -10.47 -2.70
CA GLY A 45 3.10 -11.38 -3.85
C GLY A 45 2.05 -10.94 -4.88
N LEU A 46 1.47 -9.75 -4.73
CA LEU A 46 0.45 -9.25 -5.63
C LEU A 46 1.07 -8.79 -6.95
N THR A 47 0.62 -9.39 -8.03
CA THR A 47 0.99 -9.03 -9.40
C THR A 47 -0.23 -8.56 -10.19
N GLY A 48 -0.02 -8.01 -11.39
CA GLY A 48 -1.11 -7.60 -12.27
C GLY A 48 -1.94 -6.42 -11.74
N LEU A 49 -1.32 -5.54 -10.95
CA LEU A 49 -1.94 -4.35 -10.39
C LEU A 49 -2.53 -3.44 -11.49
N ASN A 50 -3.79 -3.06 -11.33
CA ASN A 50 -4.51 -2.20 -12.26
C ASN A 50 -4.54 -0.75 -11.76
N PHE A 51 -3.79 0.12 -12.44
CA PHE A 51 -3.76 1.57 -12.17
C PHE A 51 -4.86 2.30 -12.95
N ARG A 52 -6.12 1.90 -12.76
CA ARG A 52 -7.25 2.48 -13.52
C ARG A 52 -7.48 3.97 -13.27
N TRP A 53 -6.99 4.50 -12.15
CA TRP A 53 -6.98 5.93 -11.83
C TRP A 53 -5.73 6.66 -12.35
N GLY A 54 -4.87 5.98 -13.10
CA GLY A 54 -3.55 6.45 -13.53
C GLY A 54 -2.49 6.34 -12.44
N HIS A 55 -1.29 6.84 -12.72
CA HIS A 55 -0.18 6.94 -11.76
C HIS A 55 -0.31 8.17 -10.84
N VAL A 56 -1.52 8.39 -10.32
CA VAL A 56 -1.77 9.40 -9.30
C VAL A 56 -1.09 9.00 -8.00
N PHE A 57 -0.53 9.97 -7.30
CA PHE A 57 0.19 9.71 -6.07
C PHE A 57 -0.09 10.73 -4.98
N LYS A 58 0.15 10.33 -3.74
CA LYS A 58 0.21 11.22 -2.59
C LYS A 58 1.48 11.00 -1.81
N GLU A 59 2.15 12.10 -1.53
CA GLU A 59 3.32 12.13 -0.66
C GLU A 59 2.89 12.41 0.78
N THR A 60 3.60 11.79 1.72
CA THR A 60 3.48 12.10 3.14
C THR A 60 4.29 13.33 3.49
N GLU A 61 3.97 13.94 4.63
CA GLU A 61 4.90 14.88 5.25
C GLU A 61 6.24 14.19 5.59
N PRO A 62 7.36 14.95 5.61
CA PRO A 62 8.66 14.42 5.99
C PRO A 62 8.63 13.80 7.38
N TYR A 63 9.23 12.61 7.53
CA TYR A 63 9.22 11.89 8.80
C TYR A 63 10.54 11.19 9.13
N GLY A 64 10.66 10.87 10.42
CA GLY A 64 11.88 10.28 10.99
C GLY A 64 13.05 11.25 11.00
N ASN A 65 14.18 10.80 11.55
CA ASN A 65 15.36 11.66 11.76
C ASN A 65 16.04 12.13 10.46
N LYS A 66 15.64 11.59 9.30
CA LYS A 66 16.22 11.90 7.99
C LYS A 66 15.25 12.65 7.06
N ASN A 67 14.13 13.18 7.55
CA ASN A 67 13.11 13.86 6.73
C ASN A 67 12.70 13.05 5.49
N LYS A 68 12.43 11.75 5.68
CA LYS A 68 12.03 10.86 4.59
C LYS A 68 10.63 11.22 4.12
N ILE A 69 10.39 11.18 2.81
CA ILE A 69 9.07 11.35 2.19
C ILE A 69 8.68 10.02 1.58
N ALA A 70 7.50 9.50 1.93
CA ALA A 70 6.93 8.31 1.29
C ALA A 70 5.92 8.75 0.23
N ARG A 71 5.97 8.12 -0.94
CA ARG A 71 5.04 8.36 -2.04
C ARG A 71 4.20 7.11 -2.25
N TYR A 72 2.88 7.26 -2.17
CA TYR A 72 1.92 6.17 -2.35
C TYR A 72 1.10 6.36 -3.61
N TYR A 73 0.77 5.25 -4.27
CA TYR A 73 -0.04 5.18 -5.48
C TYR A 73 -1.32 4.39 -5.22
N ILE A 74 -2.31 4.54 -6.10
CA ILE A 74 -3.56 3.77 -6.03
C ILE A 74 -3.57 2.74 -7.15
N ALA A 75 -3.66 1.48 -6.76
CA ALA A 75 -3.85 0.37 -7.67
C ALA A 75 -4.92 -0.59 -7.15
N GLU A 76 -5.58 -1.26 -8.08
CA GLU A 76 -6.58 -2.29 -7.80
C GLU A 76 -5.98 -3.67 -8.12
N SER A 77 -6.08 -4.61 -7.20
CA SER A 77 -5.87 -6.03 -7.49
C SER A 77 -7.21 -6.71 -7.73
N LYS A 78 -7.36 -7.40 -8.87
CA LYS A 78 -8.61 -8.09 -9.22
C LYS A 78 -8.79 -9.39 -8.43
N GLU A 79 -7.70 -10.08 -8.16
CA GLU A 79 -7.70 -11.39 -7.51
C GLU A 79 -7.61 -11.23 -5.98
N GLY A 80 -6.85 -10.25 -5.49
CA GLY A 80 -6.75 -9.96 -4.06
C GLY A 80 -5.99 -11.03 -3.25
N ASP A 81 -5.38 -12.01 -3.93
CA ASP A 81 -4.60 -13.11 -3.35
C ASP A 81 -3.22 -12.64 -2.86
N ALA A 82 -3.25 -11.72 -1.89
CA ALA A 82 -2.06 -11.28 -1.17
C ALA A 82 -1.60 -12.38 -0.21
N HIS A 83 -0.29 -12.54 -0.06
CA HIS A 83 0.35 -13.38 0.95
C HIS A 83 1.65 -12.72 1.41
N LEU A 84 2.26 -13.19 2.49
CA LEU A 84 3.54 -12.63 2.96
C LEU A 84 4.68 -13.55 2.53
N PRO A 85 5.34 -13.29 1.38
CA PRO A 85 6.49 -14.06 0.96
C PRO A 85 7.68 -13.84 1.92
N VAL A 86 8.62 -14.76 1.86
CA VAL A 86 9.87 -14.66 2.62
C VAL A 86 10.82 -13.75 1.87
N SER A 87 11.21 -12.63 2.49
CA SER A 87 12.21 -11.73 1.91
C SER A 87 13.56 -12.44 1.86
N ALA A 88 14.18 -12.47 0.68
CA ALA A 88 15.48 -13.12 0.47
C ALA A 88 16.59 -12.48 1.31
N GLU A 89 16.46 -11.19 1.64
CA GLU A 89 17.42 -10.46 2.46
C GLU A 89 17.29 -10.77 3.96
N LEU A 90 16.07 -10.93 4.46
CA LEU A 90 15.81 -11.16 5.89
C LEU A 90 15.69 -12.63 6.27
N GLY A 91 15.46 -13.52 5.30
CA GLY A 91 15.19 -14.95 5.54
C GLY A 91 13.87 -15.22 6.28
N LYS A 92 13.03 -14.19 6.44
CA LYS A 92 11.68 -14.24 7.01
C LYS A 92 10.80 -13.21 6.31
N PRO A 93 9.46 -13.30 6.43
CA PRO A 93 8.59 -12.22 6.00
C PRO A 93 8.96 -10.90 6.68
N GLU A 94 8.94 -9.80 5.91
CA GLU A 94 9.18 -8.44 6.41
C GLU A 94 8.07 -7.96 7.36
N HIS A 95 6.86 -8.49 7.14
CA HIS A 95 5.66 -8.18 7.90
C HIS A 95 5.18 -9.41 8.66
N ASP A 96 4.61 -9.19 9.83
CA ASP A 96 4.05 -10.25 10.67
C ASP A 96 2.64 -10.63 10.21
N GLU A 97 1.93 -9.69 9.58
CA GLU A 97 0.53 -9.86 9.22
C GLU A 97 0.12 -8.92 8.08
N PHE A 98 -0.82 -9.35 7.25
CA PHE A 98 -1.49 -8.50 6.27
C PHE A 98 -3.01 -8.60 6.44
N ARG A 99 -3.72 -7.51 6.16
CA ARG A 99 -5.19 -7.50 6.18
C ARG A 99 -5.75 -6.60 5.09
N TRP A 100 -6.79 -7.09 4.43
CA TRP A 100 -7.70 -6.29 3.62
C TRP A 100 -8.82 -5.72 4.50
N MET A 101 -8.86 -4.39 4.65
CA MET A 101 -9.79 -3.72 5.57
C MET A 101 -10.54 -2.59 4.87
N GLY A 102 -11.81 -2.40 5.23
CA GLY A 102 -12.57 -1.24 4.78
C GLY A 102 -12.04 0.05 5.41
N TYR A 103 -12.38 1.19 4.79
CA TYR A 103 -11.92 2.52 5.17
C TYR A 103 -12.00 2.80 6.68
N ASP A 104 -13.16 2.63 7.31
CA ASP A 104 -13.35 2.97 8.74
C ASP A 104 -12.40 2.18 9.64
N LYS A 105 -12.24 0.88 9.38
CA LYS A 105 -11.40 0.00 10.17
C LYS A 105 -9.91 0.24 9.94
N ALA A 106 -9.51 0.52 8.71
CA ALA A 106 -8.15 0.94 8.39
C ALA A 106 -7.80 2.25 9.11
N LYS A 107 -8.72 3.23 9.10
CA LYS A 107 -8.53 4.53 9.74
C LYS A 107 -8.30 4.44 11.25
N GLU A 108 -8.96 3.50 11.94
CA GLU A 108 -8.75 3.26 13.38
C GLU A 108 -7.31 2.84 13.71
N LEU A 109 -6.69 2.02 12.84
CA LEU A 109 -5.36 1.41 13.07
C LEU A 109 -4.18 2.28 12.61
N LEU A 110 -4.38 3.07 11.57
CA LEU A 110 -3.31 3.85 10.95
C LEU A 110 -2.91 5.05 11.81
N VAL A 111 -1.64 5.48 11.71
CA VAL A 111 -1.18 6.75 12.30
C VAL A 111 -1.65 7.95 11.46
N PRO A 112 -1.75 9.18 12.02
CA PRO A 112 -2.28 10.35 11.30
C PRO A 112 -1.70 10.59 9.91
N ARG A 113 -0.38 10.37 9.76
CA ARG A 113 0.32 10.50 8.47
C ARG A 113 -0.24 9.56 7.40
N ILE A 114 -0.48 8.29 7.75
CA ILE A 114 -0.96 7.27 6.81
C ILE A 114 -2.48 7.39 6.63
N ARG A 115 -3.21 7.84 7.65
CA ARG A 115 -4.63 8.22 7.51
C ARG A 115 -4.84 9.28 6.43
N ALA A 116 -3.94 10.26 6.30
CA ALA A 116 -4.05 11.27 5.25
C ALA A 116 -3.89 10.68 3.83
N VAL A 117 -3.14 9.58 3.70
CA VAL A 117 -3.03 8.82 2.44
C VAL A 117 -4.30 8.02 2.19
N LEU A 118 -4.82 7.32 3.21
CA LEU A 118 -6.08 6.59 3.13
C LEU A 118 -7.26 7.51 2.75
N ASP A 119 -7.41 8.64 3.42
CA ASP A 119 -8.47 9.64 3.17
C ASP A 119 -8.40 10.20 1.75
N TRP A 120 -7.20 10.29 1.17
CA TRP A 120 -7.02 10.69 -0.22
C TRP A 120 -7.39 9.56 -1.18
N ALA A 121 -6.96 8.32 -0.89
CA ALA A 121 -7.26 7.17 -1.73
C ALA A 121 -8.76 6.90 -1.82
N GLU A 122 -9.48 6.95 -0.69
CA GLU A 122 -10.94 6.80 -0.65
C GLU A 122 -11.63 7.82 -1.56
N LYS A 123 -11.26 9.10 -1.46
CA LYS A 123 -11.80 10.18 -2.30
C LYS A 123 -11.51 10.01 -3.79
N MET A 124 -10.45 9.30 -4.16
CA MET A 124 -10.11 9.02 -5.56
C MET A 124 -10.90 7.81 -6.08
N ILE A 125 -11.21 6.84 -5.21
CA ILE A 125 -11.96 5.63 -5.54
C ILE A 125 -13.46 5.90 -5.62
N GLU A 126 -14.00 6.77 -4.76
CA GLU A 126 -15.42 7.17 -4.75
C GLU A 126 -15.82 8.11 -5.91
N LYS A 127 -14.85 8.61 -6.69
CA LYS A 127 -15.08 9.47 -7.86
C LYS A 127 -15.26 8.66 -9.14
#